data_AF-A0A9E1HXU2-F1
#
_entry.id   AF-A0A9E1HXU2-F1
#
_cell.length_a   1.000
_cell.length_b   1.000
_cell.length_c   1.000
_cell.angle_alpha   90.00
_cell.angle_beta   90.00
_cell.angle_gamma   90.00
#
_symmetry.space_group_name_H-M   'P 1'
#
loop_
_entity.id
_entity.type
_entity.pdbx_description
1 polymer ?
#
loop_
_entity_poly.entity_id
_entity_poly.type
_entity_poly.pdbx_seq_one_letter_code
_entity_poly.pdbx_strand_id
1 'polypeptide(L)' 'MTVFEMAKKYYPALWDKARLDQLLKAKKLTQAEYDSLVERKEEKA' A
#
# COMPACT_ATOMS: atom_id res chain seq x y z
N MET A 1 7.97 5.75 11.71
CA MET A 1 6.91 5.61 10.69
C MET A 1 7.43 4.74 9.57
N THR A 2 6.84 3.56 9.38
CA THR A 2 7.24 2.64 8.30
C THR A 2 6.55 3.00 6.98
N VAL A 3 7.08 2.50 5.86
CA VAL A 3 6.46 2.69 4.54
C VAL A 3 5.05 2.09 4.51
N PHE A 4 4.82 0.99 5.22
CA PHE A 4 3.50 0.37 5.35
C PHE A 4 2.48 1.27 6.08
N GLU A 5 2.89 1.93 7.16
CA GLU A 5 2.04 2.90 7.86
C GLU A 5 1.73 4.12 7.00
N MET A 6 2.72 4.62 6.24
CA MET A 6 2.50 5.67 5.24
C MET A 6 1.50 5.22 4.18
N ALA A 7 1.72 4.05 3.60
CA ALA A 7 0.84 3.48 2.60
C ALA A 7 -0.59 3.35 3.13
N LYS A 8 -0.80 2.86 4.37
CA LYS A 8 -2.13 2.78 4.98
C LYS A 8 -2.84 4.14 5.12
N LYS A 9 -2.08 5.21 5.33
CA LYS A 9 -2.62 6.55 5.56
C LYS A 9 -2.82 7.33 4.26
N TYR A 10 -1.93 7.14 3.29
CA TYR A 10 -1.90 7.89 2.04
C TYR A 10 -2.56 7.16 0.87
N TYR A 11 -2.57 5.82 0.85
CA TYR A 11 -3.37 5.07 -0.12
C TYR A 11 -4.82 4.96 0.37
N PRO A 12 -5.83 5.22 -0.47
CA PRO A 12 -5.77 5.54 -1.90
C PRO A 12 -5.81 7.04 -2.25
N ALA A 13 -5.87 7.94 -1.25
CA ALA A 13 -6.15 9.36 -1.49
C ALA A 13 -4.99 10.16 -2.12
N LEU A 14 -3.75 9.81 -1.78
CA LEU A 14 -2.52 10.52 -2.13
C LEU A 14 -1.52 9.59 -2.85
N TRP A 15 -1.58 8.29 -2.56
CA TRP A 15 -0.79 7.26 -3.23
C TRP A 15 -1.70 6.39 -4.07
N ASP A 16 -1.24 6.07 -5.28
CA ASP A 16 -1.91 5.15 -6.20
C ASP A 16 -1.31 3.74 -6.10
N LYS A 17 -1.93 2.79 -6.81
CA LYS A 17 -1.47 1.40 -6.85
C LYS A 17 -0.05 1.31 -7.44
N ALA A 18 0.29 2.16 -8.41
CA ALA A 18 1.63 2.20 -9.02
C ALA A 18 2.72 2.57 -8.00
N ARG A 19 2.43 3.48 -7.07
CA ARG A 19 3.34 3.80 -5.95
C ARG A 19 3.58 2.59 -5.05
N LEU A 20 2.53 1.84 -4.73
CA LEU A 20 2.65 0.61 -3.93
C LEU A 20 3.49 -0.46 -4.67
N ASP A 21 3.31 -0.60 -5.99
CA ASP A 21 4.06 -1.54 -6.81
C ASP A 21 5.57 -1.20 -6.83
N GLN A 22 5.92 0.09 -6.90
CA GLN A 22 7.31 0.52 -6.82
C GLN A 22 7.95 0.18 -5.47
N LEU A 23 7.21 0.34 -4.38
CA LEU A 23 7.68 0.03 -3.03
C LEU A 23 7.84 -1.48 -2.80
N LEU A 24 6.93 -2.27 -3.35
CA LEU A 24 7.01 -3.73 -3.37
C LEU A 24 8.24 -4.20 -4.16
N LYS A 25 8.45 -3.66 -5.37
CA LYS A 25 9.66 -3.94 -6.19
C LYS A 25 10.94 -3.53 -5.49
N ALA A 26 10.93 -2.41 -4.77
CA ALA A 26 12.05 -1.92 -3.97
C ALA A 26 12.27 -2.73 -2.66
N LYS A 27 11.48 -3.79 -2.42
CA LYS A 27 11.46 -4.58 -1.17
C LYS A 27 11.27 -3.72 0.09
N LYS A 28 10.59 -2.57 -0.05
CA LYS A 28 10.16 -1.68 1.06
C LYS A 28 8.82 -2.08 1.63
N LEU A 29 8.02 -2.79 0.84
CA LEU A 29 6.79 -3.45 1.21
C LEU A 29 6.94 -4.94 0.89
N THR A 30 6.37 -5.78 1.74
CA THR A 30 6.17 -7.19 1.45
C THR A 30 4.88 -7.41 0.64
N GLN A 31 4.78 -8.55 -0.03
CA GLN A 31 3.57 -8.91 -0.78
C GLN A 31 2.34 -8.93 0.15
N ALA A 32 2.47 -9.49 1.35
CA ALA A 32 1.38 -9.54 2.34
C ALA A 32 0.91 -8.14 2.78
N GLU A 33 1.83 -7.20 2.97
CA GLU A 33 1.50 -5.81 3.31
C GLU A 33 0.82 -5.09 2.15
N TYR A 34 1.31 -5.31 0.92
CA TYR A 34 0.69 -4.81 -0.30
C TYR A 34 -0.75 -5.32 -0.45
N ASP A 35 -0.95 -6.63 -0.32
CA ASP A 35 -2.26 -7.26 -0.45
C ASP A 35 -3.21 -6.72 0.64
N SER A 36 -2.75 -6.63 1.89
CA SER A 36 -3.51 -6.01 2.99
C SER A 36 -3.90 -4.53 2.76
N LEU A 37 -3.13 -3.79 1.96
CA LEU A 37 -3.46 -2.40 1.59
C LEU A 37 -4.53 -2.36 0.50
N VAL A 38 -4.44 -3.27 -0.47
CA VAL A 38 -5.34 -3.36 -1.61
C VAL A 38 -6.69 -3.97 -1.19
N GLU A 39 -6.70 -5.06 -0.42
CA GLU A 39 -7.91 -5.71 0.11
C GLU A 39 -8.72 -4.77 1.00
N ARG A 40 -8.06 -4.01 1.89
CA ARG A 40 -8.70 -3.02 2.76
C ARG A 40 -9.46 -1.94 1.98
N LYS A 41 -9.09 -1.67 0.74
CA LYS A 41 -9.82 -0.73 -0.13
C LYS A 41 -11.13 -1.34 -0.62
N GLU A 42 -11.17 -2.64 -0.91
CA GLU A 42 -12.38 -3.32 -1.38
C GLU A 42 -13.43 -3.49 -0.27
N GLU A 43 -13.01 -3.62 0.99
CA GLU A 43 -13.93 -3.66 2.15
C GLU A 43 -14.62 -2.32 2.47
N LYS A 44 -14.09 -1.21 1.95
CA LYS A 44 -14.63 0.15 2.16
C LYS A 44 -15.33 0.73 0.91
N ALA A 45 -15.43 -0.04 -0.17
CA ALA A 45 -16.06 0.37 -1.42
C ALA A 45 -17.56 -0.01 -1.48
#